data_AF-A0A638YR20-F1
#
_entry.id   AF-A0A638YR20-F1
#
_cell.length_a   1.000
_cell.length_b   1.000
_cell.length_c   1.000
_cell.angle_alpha   90.00
_cell.angle_beta   90.00
_cell.angle_gamma   90.00
#
_symmetry.space_group_name_H-M   'P 1'
#
loop_
_entity.id
_entity.type
_entity.pdbx_description
1 polymer ?
#
loop_
_entity_poly.entity_id
_entity_poly.type
_entity_poly.pdbx_seq_one_letter_code
_entity_poly.pdbx_strand_id
1 'polypeptide(L)'
;RPYWMYTGINDSHTRRSHLALHGLVLRWDDPFWQAFYPPNGWRCRCSVIALSAADVRARGLKVISSGSAMGQELKLVSEKTGEMRNVATFNTGTTKVTTDVGWSYAPGAAYRPDLARYQGTLQPLAQQELRG
;
A
#
# COMPACT_ATOMS: atom_id res chain seq x y z
N ARG A 1 7.87 -10.55 11.97
CA ARG A 1 7.46 -11.10 10.66
C ARG A 1 7.81 -10.07 9.59
N PRO A 2 9.05 -10.07 9.07
CA PRO A 2 9.61 -8.93 8.33
C PRO A 2 9.23 -8.89 6.84
N TYR A 3 8.50 -9.89 6.34
CA TYR A 3 8.10 -9.94 4.93
C TYR A 3 6.59 -9.80 4.82
N TRP A 4 6.14 -9.06 3.83
CA TRP A 4 4.75 -8.83 3.54
C TRP A 4 4.45 -9.32 2.13
N MET A 5 3.38 -10.09 2.00
CA MET A 5 2.90 -10.57 0.71
C MET A 5 1.64 -9.80 0.33
N TYR A 6 1.65 -9.21 -0.85
CA TYR A 6 0.49 -8.57 -1.44
C TYR A 6 -0.51 -9.64 -1.90
N THR A 7 -1.77 -9.53 -1.52
CA THR A 7 -2.83 -10.46 -1.93
C THR A 7 -4.03 -9.70 -2.49
N GLY A 8 -4.42 -10.04 -3.71
CA GLY A 8 -5.73 -9.69 -4.29
C GLY A 8 -6.65 -10.90 -4.31
N ILE A 9 -7.94 -10.70 -4.03
CA ILE A 9 -8.95 -11.75 -4.24
C ILE A 9 -9.05 -12.01 -5.75
N ASN A 10 -8.88 -13.25 -6.19
CA ASN A 10 -8.97 -13.61 -7.60
C ASN A 10 -10.45 -13.79 -8.03
N ASP A 11 -11.19 -12.69 -8.06
CA ASP A 11 -12.57 -12.64 -8.53
C ASP A 11 -12.77 -11.55 -9.60
N SER A 12 -13.97 -11.52 -10.20
CA SER A 12 -14.31 -10.54 -11.24
C SER A 12 -14.41 -9.09 -10.73
N HIS A 13 -14.45 -8.87 -9.41
CA HIS A 13 -14.58 -7.54 -8.81
C HIS A 13 -13.23 -6.90 -8.51
N THR A 14 -12.18 -7.71 -8.37
CA THR A 14 -10.83 -7.22 -8.19
C THR A 14 -10.27 -6.78 -9.53
N ARG A 15 -9.76 -5.55 -9.59
CA ARG A 15 -9.18 -5.02 -10.83
C ARG A 15 -7.96 -5.84 -11.23
N ARG A 16 -7.94 -6.27 -12.50
CA ARG A 16 -6.84 -7.08 -13.05
C ARG A 16 -5.48 -6.42 -12.90
N SER A 17 -5.42 -5.08 -12.98
CA SER A 17 -4.18 -4.31 -12.74
C SER A 17 -3.62 -4.56 -11.34
N HIS A 18 -4.45 -4.56 -10.30
CA HIS A 18 -3.99 -4.82 -8.92
C HIS A 18 -3.69 -6.30 -8.69
N LEU A 19 -4.42 -7.20 -9.36
CA LEU A 19 -4.17 -8.64 -9.28
C LEU A 19 -2.78 -9.01 -9.83
N ALA A 20 -2.19 -8.20 -10.70
CA ALA A 20 -0.80 -8.38 -11.15
C ALA A 20 0.23 -8.28 -10.01
N LEU A 21 -0.14 -7.72 -8.85
CA LEU A 21 0.68 -7.68 -7.64
C LEU A 21 0.44 -8.88 -6.72
N HIS A 22 -0.53 -9.76 -7.00
CA HIS A 22 -0.83 -10.90 -6.15
C HIS A 22 0.38 -11.84 -6.04
N GLY A 23 0.75 -12.19 -4.82
CA GLY A 23 1.90 -13.05 -4.53
C GLY A 23 3.24 -12.30 -4.47
N LEU A 24 3.26 -11.00 -4.73
CA LEU A 24 4.47 -10.18 -4.58
C LEU A 24 4.89 -10.14 -3.11
N VAL A 25 6.13 -10.54 -2.81
CA VAL A 25 6.68 -10.52 -1.46
C VAL A 25 7.83 -9.52 -1.39
N LEU A 26 7.71 -8.54 -0.49
CA LEU A 26 8.78 -7.59 -0.18
C LEU A 26 9.00 -7.54 1.33
N ARG A 27 10.11 -6.95 1.75
CA ARG A 27 10.27 -6.59 3.16
C ARG A 27 9.29 -5.49 3.55
N TRP A 28 8.88 -5.46 4.82
CA TRP A 28 7.92 -4.49 5.37
C TRP A 28 8.35 -3.02 5.22
N ASP A 29 9.65 -2.76 5.16
CA ASP A 29 10.27 -1.43 5.06
C ASP A 29 10.59 -1.01 3.63
N ASP A 30 10.22 -1.83 2.63
CA ASP A 30 10.41 -1.49 1.22
C ASP A 30 9.52 -0.29 0.80
N PRO A 31 10.04 0.69 0.04
CA PRO A 31 9.30 1.90 -0.31
C PRO A 31 8.03 1.64 -1.14
N PHE A 32 7.90 0.45 -1.74
CA PHE A 32 6.65 0.01 -2.36
C PHE A 32 5.45 0.16 -1.42
N TRP A 33 5.59 -0.19 -0.15
CA TRP A 33 4.49 -0.14 0.82
C TRP A 33 4.06 1.29 1.15
N GLN A 34 4.91 2.29 0.93
CA GLN A 34 4.51 3.68 1.16
C GLN A 34 3.42 4.14 0.18
N ALA A 35 3.32 3.52 -1.00
CA ALA A 35 2.38 3.92 -2.04
C ALA A 35 1.37 2.82 -2.44
N PHE A 36 1.72 1.54 -2.30
CA PHE A 36 0.89 0.41 -2.72
C PHE A 36 0.34 -0.42 -1.56
N TYR A 37 0.48 0.04 -0.31
CA TYR A 37 -0.21 -0.63 0.80
C TYR A 37 -1.73 -0.46 0.63
N PRO A 38 -2.50 -1.56 0.49
CA PRO A 38 -3.92 -1.47 0.19
C PRO A 38 -4.73 -0.66 1.21
N PRO A 39 -5.85 -0.05 0.78
CA PRO A 39 -6.42 -0.04 -0.58
C PRO A 39 -5.71 0.85 -1.61
N ASN A 40 -5.64 0.36 -2.85
CA ASN A 40 -5.05 1.08 -3.99
C ASN A 40 -6.09 1.79 -4.88
N GLY A 41 -7.34 1.86 -4.42
CA GLY A 41 -8.45 2.41 -5.20
C GLY A 41 -9.81 2.15 -4.59
N TRP A 42 -10.83 2.75 -5.18
CA TRP A 42 -12.22 2.60 -4.72
C TRP A 42 -12.67 1.14 -4.79
N ARG A 43 -13.27 0.64 -3.70
CA ARG A 43 -13.69 -0.76 -3.53
C ARG A 43 -12.56 -1.78 -3.77
N CYS A 44 -11.30 -1.39 -3.51
CA CYS A 44 -10.19 -2.33 -3.60
C CYS A 44 -10.37 -3.47 -2.59
N ARG A 45 -10.11 -4.71 -3.05
CA ARG A 45 -10.21 -5.94 -2.25
C ARG A 45 -8.86 -6.62 -2.06
N CYS A 46 -7.79 -5.83 -2.14
CA CYS A 46 -6.43 -6.30 -1.88
C CYS A 46 -6.10 -6.13 -0.39
N SER A 47 -5.20 -6.96 0.12
CA SER A 47 -4.72 -6.94 1.49
C SER A 47 -3.25 -7.39 1.56
N VAL A 48 -2.71 -7.44 2.77
CA VAL A 48 -1.33 -7.85 3.04
C VAL A 48 -1.32 -9.02 4.02
N ILE A 49 -0.54 -10.05 3.70
CA ILE A 49 -0.25 -11.17 4.60
C ILE A 49 1.15 -10.99 5.14
N ALA A 50 1.29 -10.82 6.46
CA ALA A 50 2.58 -10.84 7.12
C ALA A 50 3.16 -12.28 7.13
N LEU A 51 4.45 -12.40 6.85
CA LEU A 51 5.19 -13.66 6.75
C LEU A 51 6.46 -13.61 7.60
N SER A 52 6.79 -14.74 8.22
CA SER A 52 8.10 -14.98 8.84
C SER A 52 9.12 -15.45 7.78
N ALA A 53 10.42 -15.42 8.13
CA ALA A 53 11.45 -16.01 7.27
C ALA A 53 11.28 -17.53 7.09
N ALA A 54 10.69 -18.21 8.09
CA ALA A 54 10.33 -19.62 7.98
C ALA A 54 9.17 -19.82 6.98
N ASP A 55 8.14 -18.98 7.02
CA ASP A 55 7.02 -19.02 6.06
C ASP A 55 7.52 -18.84 4.62
N VAL A 56 8.42 -17.87 4.39
CA VAL A 56 9.01 -17.60 3.08
C VAL A 56 9.78 -18.83 2.57
N ARG A 57 10.64 -19.42 3.40
CA ARG A 57 11.43 -20.61 3.04
C ARG A 57 10.54 -21.84 2.80
N ALA A 58 9.60 -22.12 3.71
CA ALA A 58 8.72 -23.29 3.62
C ALA A 58 7.83 -23.25 2.37
N ARG A 59 7.43 -22.06 1.92
CA ARG A 59 6.58 -21.85 0.74
C ARG A 59 7.39 -21.58 -0.55
N GLY A 60 8.71 -21.54 -0.49
CA GLY A 60 9.57 -21.23 -1.64
C GLY A 60 9.31 -19.85 -2.26
N LEU A 61 8.90 -18.86 -1.45
CA LEU A 61 8.52 -17.54 -1.95
C LEU A 61 9.76 -16.70 -2.29
N LYS A 62 9.73 -16.04 -3.45
CA LYS A 62 10.77 -15.09 -3.86
C LYS A 62 10.51 -13.73 -3.24
N VAL A 63 11.43 -13.27 -2.40
CA VAL A 63 11.42 -11.88 -1.90
C VAL A 63 12.12 -10.99 -2.92
N ILE A 64 11.47 -9.89 -3.30
CA ILE A 64 12.06 -8.86 -4.16
C ILE A 64 12.24 -7.54 -3.40
N SER A 65 13.02 -6.62 -3.99
CA SER A 65 13.01 -5.22 -3.62
C SER A 65 12.46 -4.39 -4.77
N SER A 66 11.72 -3.33 -4.45
CA SER A 66 11.12 -2.48 -5.47
C SER A 66 12.14 -1.67 -6.26
N GLY A 67 13.24 -1.22 -5.64
CA GLY A 67 14.34 -0.53 -6.31
C GLY A 67 13.87 0.54 -7.31
N SER A 68 14.37 0.46 -8.55
CA SER A 68 14.00 1.37 -9.64
C SER A 68 12.68 1.02 -10.35
N ALA A 69 11.93 0.02 -9.86
CA ALA A 69 10.64 -0.35 -10.44
C ALA A 69 9.49 0.58 -10.01
N MET A 70 9.73 1.41 -8.99
CA MET A 70 8.80 2.46 -8.55
C MET A 70 8.88 3.70 -9.44
N GLY A 71 7.74 4.33 -9.69
CA GLY A 71 7.66 5.58 -10.41
C GLY A 71 6.38 6.35 -10.11
N GLN A 72 6.16 7.42 -10.89
CA GLN A 72 4.94 8.20 -10.85
C GLN A 72 4.46 8.51 -12.28
N GLU A 73 3.17 8.73 -12.44
CA GLU A 73 2.56 9.08 -13.72
C GLU A 73 1.41 10.05 -13.50
N LEU A 74 1.22 11.00 -14.42
CA LEU A 74 0.09 11.94 -14.38
C LEU A 74 -1.17 11.23 -14.89
N LYS A 75 -2.22 11.21 -14.06
CA LYS A 75 -3.52 10.66 -14.41
C LYS A 75 -4.59 11.73 -14.26
N LEU A 76 -5.50 11.79 -15.23
CA LEU A 76 -6.63 12.68 -15.23
C LEU A 76 -7.60 12.29 -14.09
N VAL A 77 -7.95 13.26 -13.26
CA VAL A 77 -8.90 13.11 -12.15
C VAL A 77 -10.33 13.07 -12.68
N SER A 78 -10.66 13.99 -13.59
CA SER A 78 -12.00 14.15 -14.16
C SER A 78 -11.90 14.88 -15.50
N GLU A 79 -12.60 14.36 -16.51
CA GLU A 79 -12.74 15.01 -17.82
C GLU A 79 -13.38 16.39 -17.74
N LYS A 80 -14.23 16.62 -16.74
CA LYS A 80 -14.93 17.91 -16.57
C LYS A 80 -14.02 19.02 -16.05
N THR A 81 -13.03 18.68 -15.22
CA THR A 81 -12.14 19.67 -14.60
C THR A 81 -10.79 19.77 -15.29
N GLY A 82 -10.39 18.75 -16.06
CA GLY A 82 -9.06 18.69 -16.67
C GLY A 82 -7.93 18.51 -15.65
N GLU A 83 -8.24 18.31 -14.36
CA GLU A 83 -7.24 18.25 -13.30
C GLU A 83 -6.41 16.97 -13.42
N MET A 84 -5.08 17.12 -13.43
CA MET A 84 -4.14 16.01 -13.47
C MET A 84 -3.52 15.81 -12.08
N ARG A 85 -3.34 14.55 -11.67
CA ARG A 85 -2.64 14.21 -10.42
C ARG A 85 -1.65 13.08 -10.64
N ASN A 86 -0.55 13.14 -9.90
CA ASN A 86 0.42 12.04 -9.87
C ASN A 86 -0.19 10.81 -9.18
N VAL A 87 -0.05 9.66 -9.80
CA VAL A 87 -0.31 8.34 -9.22
C VAL A 87 0.99 7.54 -9.16
N ALA A 88 1.12 6.70 -8.13
CA ALA A 88 2.24 5.80 -8.01
C ALA A 88 2.17 4.70 -9.07
N THR A 89 3.32 4.35 -9.64
CA THR A 89 3.48 3.26 -10.59
C THR A 89 4.49 2.25 -10.09
N PHE A 90 4.27 0.99 -10.43
CA PHE A 90 5.18 -0.12 -10.12
C PHE A 90 5.28 -1.06 -11.32
N ASN A 91 6.50 -1.34 -11.76
CA ASN A 91 6.74 -2.27 -12.85
C ASN A 91 7.05 -3.68 -12.30
N THR A 92 6.19 -4.66 -12.59
CA THR A 92 6.39 -6.06 -12.19
C THR A 92 7.42 -6.80 -13.05
N GLY A 93 7.98 -6.12 -14.06
CA GLY A 93 8.81 -6.70 -15.14
C GLY A 93 8.00 -7.08 -16.38
N THR A 94 6.70 -7.38 -16.21
CA THR A 94 5.78 -7.70 -17.30
C THR A 94 4.71 -6.64 -17.50
N THR A 95 4.25 -6.01 -16.42
CA THR A 95 3.14 -5.06 -16.44
C THR A 95 3.47 -3.87 -15.55
N LYS A 96 3.14 -2.66 -16.04
CA LYS A 96 3.11 -1.46 -15.21
C LYS A 96 1.76 -1.39 -14.49
N VAL A 97 1.79 -1.44 -13.16
CA VAL A 97 0.63 -1.30 -12.29
C VAL A 97 0.59 0.12 -11.75
N THR A 98 -0.60 0.72 -11.70
CA THR A 98 -0.81 2.06 -11.13
C THR A 98 -1.82 1.99 -10.00
N THR A 99 -1.67 2.84 -8.99
CA THR A 99 -2.76 3.12 -8.04
C THR A 99 -3.84 4.01 -8.69
N ASP A 100 -4.99 4.10 -8.03
CA ASP A 100 -5.98 5.12 -8.36
C ASP A 100 -5.55 6.50 -7.87
N VAL A 101 -6.10 7.52 -8.54
CA VAL A 101 -5.97 8.92 -8.13
C VAL A 101 -6.44 9.08 -6.69
N GLY A 102 -5.56 9.63 -5.85
CA GLY A 102 -5.84 9.81 -4.42
C GLY A 102 -5.59 8.57 -3.55
N TRP A 103 -4.99 7.50 -4.07
CA TRP A 103 -4.67 6.27 -3.31
C TRP A 103 -3.18 5.92 -3.33
N SER A 104 -2.32 6.89 -3.64
CA SER A 104 -0.86 6.72 -3.71
C SER A 104 -0.19 6.93 -2.35
N TYR A 105 -0.76 6.36 -1.28
CA TYR A 105 -0.22 6.47 0.08
C TYR A 105 -0.69 5.29 0.94
N ALA A 106 0.08 4.95 1.96
CA ALA A 106 -0.32 3.99 2.99
C ALA A 106 -1.31 4.63 4.00
N PRO A 107 -2.58 4.18 4.08
CA PRO A 107 -3.58 4.86 4.92
C PRO A 107 -3.23 4.92 6.40
N GLY A 108 -2.63 3.84 6.94
CA GLY A 108 -2.20 3.81 8.35
C GLY A 108 -1.09 4.81 8.67
N ALA A 109 -0.22 5.12 7.70
CA ALA A 109 0.86 6.10 7.88
C ALA A 109 0.35 7.54 7.87
N ALA A 110 -0.76 7.81 7.18
CA ALA A 110 -1.37 9.13 7.07
C ALA A 110 -2.31 9.48 8.23
N TYR A 111 -2.67 8.50 9.08
CA TYR A 111 -3.55 8.74 10.22
C TYR A 111 -2.92 9.73 11.22
N ARG A 112 -3.68 10.76 11.60
CA ARG A 112 -3.31 11.73 12.63
C ARG A 112 -4.47 11.82 13.63
N PRO A 113 -4.29 11.36 14.88
CA PRO A 113 -5.34 11.41 15.88
C PRO A 113 -5.55 12.84 16.39
N ASP A 114 -6.80 13.20 16.68
CA ASP A 114 -7.12 14.43 17.41
C ASP A 114 -6.83 14.22 18.90
N LEU A 115 -5.67 14.70 19.36
CA LEU A 115 -5.19 14.52 20.73
C LEU A 115 -6.10 15.18 21.77
N ALA A 116 -6.91 16.19 21.39
CA ALA A 116 -7.85 16.84 22.30
C ALA A 116 -9.02 15.93 22.71
N ARG A 117 -9.28 14.85 21.95
CA ARG A 117 -10.33 13.87 22.25
C ARG A 117 -9.92 12.83 23.29
N TYR A 118 -8.63 12.69 23.57
CA TYR A 118 -8.15 11.77 24.60
C TYR A 118 -8.42 12.38 25.97
N GLN A 119 -9.10 11.63 26.84
CA GLN A 119 -9.48 12.06 28.18
C GLN A 119 -9.02 11.02 29.22
N GLY A 120 -9.00 11.42 30.49
CA GLY A 120 -8.64 10.53 31.60
C GLY A 120 -7.13 10.28 31.72
N THR A 121 -6.77 9.25 32.48
CA THR A 121 -5.40 8.99 32.94
C THR A 121 -4.40 8.69 31.82
N LEU A 122 -4.88 8.29 30.64
CA LEU A 122 -4.03 7.98 29.48
C LEU A 122 -3.81 9.18 28.55
N GLN A 123 -4.46 10.32 28.79
CA GLN A 123 -4.31 11.52 27.95
C GLN A 123 -2.85 12.01 27.86
N PRO A 124 -2.08 12.12 28.96
CA PRO A 124 -0.68 12.56 28.87
C PRO A 124 0.18 11.58 28.07
N LEU A 125 -0.05 10.29 28.22
CA LEU A 125 0.66 9.24 27.48
C LEU A 125 0.33 9.31 25.98
N ALA A 126 -0.95 9.44 25.62
CA ALA A 126 -1.36 9.60 24.23
C ALA A 126 -0.74 10.86 23.60
N GLN A 127 -0.68 11.97 24.34
CA GLN A 127 -0.02 13.18 23.87
C GLN A 127 1.50 13.02 23.71
N GLN A 128 2.15 12.23 24.54
CA GLN A 128 3.59 11.97 24.43
C GLN A 128 3.91 11.07 23.23
N GLU A 129 3.18 9.97 23.06
CA GLU A 129 3.49 8.94 22.07
C GLU A 129 3.00 9.28 20.65
N LEU A 130 1.95 10.09 20.52
CA LEU A 130 1.28 10.35 19.23
C LEU A 130 1.44 11.80 18.73
N ARG A 131 2.27 12.62 19.39
CA ARG A 131 2.44 14.04 19.03
C ARG A 131 3.07 14.29 17.66
N GLY A 132 3.77 13.30 17.10
CA GLY A 132 4.36 13.39 15.77
C GLY A 132 5.55 14.33 15.70
#